data_AF-A0A9W7AVG6-F1
#
_entry.id   AF-A0A9W7AVG6-F1
#
_cell.length_a   1.000
_cell.length_b   1.000
_cell.length_c   1.000
_cell.angle_alpha   90.00
_cell.angle_beta   90.00
_cell.angle_gamma   90.00
#
_symmetry.space_group_name_H-M   'P 1'
#
loop_
_entity.id
_entity.type
_entity.pdbx_description
1 polymer ?
#
loop_
_entity_poly.entity_id
_entity_poly.type
_entity_poly.pdbx_seq_one_letter_code
_entity_poly.pdbx_strand_id
1 'polypeptide(L)' 'MIFPSLILSTMSVQDMLIPSVRKGVEFTCNFGGVGTDLWVLADSHRLQQVYTNVVTNAIKYTLEGKIELVFW' A
#
# COMPACT_ATOMS: atom_id res chain seq x y z
N MET A 1 -18.20 3.81 -9.21
CA MET A 1 -17.61 2.76 -10.08
C MET A 1 -17.08 1.68 -9.15
N ILE A 2 -17.66 0.48 -9.17
CA ILE A 2 -17.33 -0.60 -8.24
C ILE A 2 -16.25 -1.45 -8.92
N PHE A 3 -15.04 -1.49 -8.36
CA PHE A 3 -13.85 -2.20 -8.88
C PHE A 3 -13.16 -2.89 -7.68
N PRO A 4 -12.21 -3.83 -7.89
CA PRO A 4 -11.26 -4.25 -6.86
C PRO A 4 -10.21 -3.14 -6.65
N SER A 5 -10.69 -1.93 -6.33
CA SER A 5 -9.93 -0.68 -6.35
C SER A 5 -8.84 -0.63 -5.29
N LEU A 6 -9.00 -1.38 -4.20
CA LEU A 6 -8.07 -1.38 -3.07
C LEU A 6 -6.71 -1.98 -3.45
N ILE A 7 -6.70 -3.16 -4.08
CA ILE A 7 -5.47 -3.84 -4.49
C ILE A 7 -4.73 -2.98 -5.51
N LEU A 8 -5.43 -2.50 -6.54
CA LEU A 8 -4.83 -1.66 -7.59
C LEU A 8 -4.27 -0.35 -7.03
N SER A 9 -4.99 0.31 -6.13
CA SER A 9 -4.51 1.55 -5.50
C SER A 9 -3.29 1.33 -4.62
N THR A 10 -3.22 0.19 -3.94
CA THR A 10 -2.10 -0.16 -3.06
C THR A 10 -0.86 -0.53 -3.88
N MET A 11 -1.01 -1.33 -4.93
CA MET A 11 0.07 -1.64 -5.87
C MET A 11 0.63 -0.35 -6.49
N SER A 12 -0.25 0.57 -6.91
CA SER A 12 0.17 1.87 -7.43
C SER A 12 0.97 2.69 -6.42
N VAL A 13 0.57 2.71 -5.15
CA VAL A 13 1.31 3.41 -4.08
C VAL A 13 2.64 2.72 -3.79
N GLN A 14 2.68 1.39 -3.81
CA GLN A 14 3.92 0.63 -3.64
C GLN A 14 4.92 0.97 -4.74
N ASP A 15 4.52 0.89 -6.01
CA ASP A 15 5.36 1.21 -7.16
C ASP A 15 5.88 2.65 -7.11
N MET A 16 5.01 3.58 -6.71
CA MET A 16 5.37 4.99 -6.56
C MET A 16 6.41 5.23 -5.44
N LEU A 17 6.39 4.43 -4.37
CA LEU A 17 7.18 4.68 -3.16
C LEU A 17 8.41 3.79 -3.00
N ILE A 18 8.53 2.68 -3.75
CA ILE A 18 9.73 1.82 -3.80
C ILE A 18 11.03 2.63 -3.92
N PRO A 19 11.14 3.65 -4.81
CA PRO A 19 12.38 4.41 -4.95
C PRO A 19 12.74 5.25 -3.71
N SER A 20 11.75 5.54 -2.85
CA SER A 20 11.94 6.32 -1.62
C SER A 20 12.36 5.44 -0.43
N VAL A 21 12.30 4.11 -0.56
CA VAL A 21 12.71 3.17 0.48
C VAL A 21 14.23 3.25 0.69
N ARG A 22 14.64 3.28 1.95
CA ARG A 22 16.06 3.34 2.31
C ARG A 22 16.76 2.03 1.95
N LYS A 23 18.02 2.13 1.52
CA LYS A 23 18.86 0.94 1.26
C LYS A 23 18.96 0.10 2.54
N GLY A 24 18.64 -1.19 2.45
CA GLY A 24 18.66 -2.13 3.58
C GLY A 24 17.32 -2.29 4.30
N VAL A 25 16.29 -1.52 3.95
CA VAL A 25 14.91 -1.77 4.40
C VAL A 25 14.21 -2.64 3.38
N GLU A 26 13.69 -3.79 3.82
CA GLU A 26 12.84 -4.64 3.01
C GLU A 26 11.44 -4.03 2.92
N PHE A 27 10.88 -3.91 1.70
CA PHE A 27 9.54 -3.39 1.51
C PHE A 27 8.70 -4.39 0.72
N THR A 28 7.70 -4.97 1.37
CA THR A 28 6.85 -6.02 0.82
C THR A 28 5.37 -5.67 0.92
N CYS A 29 4.59 -6.22 0.00
CA CYS A 29 3.14 -6.06 -0.01
C CYS A 29 2.51 -7.44 -0.17
N ASN A 30 1.75 -7.85 0.84
CA ASN A 30 1.09 -9.13 0.91
C ASN A 30 -0.43 -8.93 0.84
N PHE A 31 -0.99 -9.32 -0.30
CA PHE A 31 -2.43 -9.37 -0.51
C PHE A 31 -2.89 -10.76 -0.11
N GLY A 32 -2.96 -11.00 1.19
CA GLY A 32 -3.37 -12.29 1.74
C GLY A 32 -4.81 -12.56 1.38
N GLY A 33 -5.05 -13.40 0.37
CA GLY A 33 -6.32 -14.05 0.05
C GLY A 33 -7.58 -13.20 0.30
N VAL A 34 -7.56 -11.91 -0.05
CA VAL A 34 -8.77 -11.10 -0.02
C VAL A 34 -9.73 -11.84 -0.93
N GLY A 35 -10.80 -12.39 -0.34
CA GLY A 35 -11.88 -12.97 -1.10
C GLY A 35 -12.21 -11.96 -2.18
N THR A 36 -12.08 -12.35 -3.44
CA THR A 36 -12.35 -11.53 -4.63
C THR A 36 -13.78 -10.98 -4.66
N ASP A 37 -14.56 -11.27 -3.62
CA ASP A 37 -15.95 -10.96 -3.38
C ASP A 37 -16.16 -9.68 -2.56
N LEU A 38 -15.11 -9.05 -2.02
CA LEU A 38 -15.20 -7.78 -1.28
C LEU A 38 -15.12 -6.57 -2.22
N TRP A 39 -16.29 -6.12 -2.63
CA TRP A 39 -16.45 -4.89 -3.40
C TRP A 39 -16.55 -3.67 -2.49
N VAL A 40 -15.62 -2.73 -2.64
CA VAL A 40 -15.62 -1.48 -1.86
C VAL A 40 -15.94 -0.31 -2.77
N LEU A 41 -17.01 0.41 -2.43
CA LEU A 41 -17.33 1.70 -3.03
C LEU A 41 -16.62 2.80 -2.25
N ALA A 42 -15.55 3.34 -2.82
CA ALA A 42 -14.77 4.42 -2.22
C ALA A 42 -14.25 5.39 -3.27
N ASP A 43 -13.85 6.57 -2.82
CA ASP A 43 -13.11 7.55 -3.62
C ASP A 43 -11.64 7.08 -3.72
N SER A 44 -11.23 6.72 -4.93
CA SER A 44 -9.89 6.18 -5.20
C SER A 44 -8.78 7.20 -4.91
N HIS A 45 -9.03 8.49 -5.18
CA HIS A 45 -8.05 9.54 -4.96
C HIS A 45 -7.83 9.79 -3.47
N ARG A 46 -8.92 9.80 -2.68
CA ARG A 46 -8.84 9.90 -1.22
C ARG A 46 -8.14 8.69 -0.61
N LEU A 47 -8.44 7.48 -1.08
CA LEU A 47 -7.75 6.27 -0.61
C LEU A 47 -6.25 6.31 -0.93
N GLN A 48 -5.89 6.67 -2.15
CA GLN A 48 -4.48 6.82 -2.54
C GLN A 48 -3.75 7.83 -1.66
N GLN A 49 -4.38 8.96 -1.35
CA GLN A 49 -3.80 9.97 -0.45
C GLN A 49 -3.58 9.42 0.96
N VAL A 50 -4.57 8.71 1.51
CA VAL A 50 -4.45 8.08 2.83
C VAL A 50 -3.31 7.07 2.84
N TYR A 51 -3.25 6.17 1.84
CA TYR A 51 -2.17 5.20 1.72
C TYR A 51 -0.80 5.85 1.58
N THR A 52 -0.68 6.86 0.73
CA THR A 52 0.58 7.58 0.53
C THR A 52 1.08 8.18 1.83
N ASN A 53 0.21 8.84 2.62
CA ASN A 53 0.61 9.43 3.90
C ASN A 53 1.08 8.38 4.92
N VAL A 54 0.39 7.25 4.99
CA VAL A 54 0.76 6.18 5.94
C VAL A 54 2.09 5.53 5.52
N VAL A 55 2.23 5.16 4.25
CA VAL A 55 3.43 4.49 3.74
C VAL A 55 4.64 5.41 3.76
N THR A 56 4.49 6.70 3.41
CA THR A 56 5.60 7.67 3.50
C THR A 56 6.06 7.87 4.94
N ASN A 57 5.15 7.86 5.92
CA ASN A 57 5.54 7.85 7.34
C ASN A 57 6.30 6.59 7.72
N ALA A 58 5.85 5.41 7.27
CA ALA A 58 6.57 4.16 7.52
C ALA A 58 8.00 4.21 6.95
N ILE A 59 8.17 4.68 5.71
CA ILE A 59 9.48 4.86 5.06
C ILE A 59 10.34 5.88 5.81
N LYS A 60 9.73 7.00 6.24
CA LYS A 60 10.46 8.07 6.94
C LYS A 60 11.06 7.57 8.25
N TYR A 61 10.31 6.79 9.02
CA TYR A 61 10.67 6.40 10.38
C TYR A 61 11.31 5.02 10.51
N THR A 62 11.30 4.19 9.46
CA THR A 62 12.00 2.90 9.46
C THR A 62 13.43 3.10 8.97
N LEU A 63 14.40 2.98 9.89
CA LEU A 63 15.83 3.14 9.58
C LEU A 63 16.46 1.83 9.06
N GLU A 64 15.98 0.69 9.57
CA GLU A 64 16.42 -0.67 9.26
C GLU A 64 15.27 -1.66 9.47
N GLY A 65 15.36 -2.88 8.92
CA GLY A 65 14.34 -3.92 9.06
C GLY A 65 13.40 -4.00 7.87
N LYS A 66 12.09 -4.12 8.11
CA LYS A 66 11.08 -4.30 7.06
C LYS A 66 9.83 -3.44 7.23
N ILE A 67 9.22 -3.09 6.11
CA ILE A 67 7.87 -2.51 6.01
C ILE A 67 7.02 -3.51 5.23
N GLU A 68 5.90 -3.93 5.80
CA GLU A 68 5.01 -4.91 5.20
C GLU A 68 3.58 -4.35 5.14
N LEU A 69 3.04 -4.24 3.93
CA LEU A 69 1.63 -3.90 3.71
C LEU A 69 0.82 -5.18 3.65
N VAL A 70 -0.06 -5.39 4.63
CA VAL A 70 -0.87 -6.62 4.72
C VAL A 70 -2.34 -6.29 4.57
N PHE A 71 -3.01 -7.05 3.70
CA PHE A 71 -4.47 -7.06 3.55
C PHE A 71 -4.98 -8.43 3.97
N TRP A 72 -5.98 -8.44 4.87
CA TRP A 72 -6.68 -9.62 5.38
C TRP A 72 -8.11 -9.65 4.87
#